data_AF-X0LJ96-F1
#
_entry.id   AF-X0LJ96-F1
#
_cell.length_a   1.000
_cell.length_b   1.000
_cell.length_c   1.000
_cell.angle_alpha   90.00
_cell.angle_beta   90.00
_cell.angle_gamma   90.00
#
_symmetry.space_group_name_H-M   'P 1'
#
loop_
_entity.id
_entity.type
_entity.pdbx_description
1 polymer ?
#
loop_
_entity_poly.entity_id
_entity_poly.type
_entity_poly.pdbx_seq_one_letter_code
_entity_poly.pdbx_strand_id
1 'polypeptide(L)'
;MEDLKRNKTTAAQAIGIEDSKDHLFRPGKKHTVKYFELLKQRRARPVSSRRQEFLDAYHQYQVIVLSSETGSEETTQMPQFILFNEWEKQRKIACTQPHGEEVGYAVRFDRKAHPMKAKLGHMTDGMLTEVAKTDSISNLYAYIITDEAHECTLSTDTAGLTQGDQLLNVQI
;
A
#
# COMPACT_ATOMS: atom_id res chain seq x y z
N MET A 1 18.90 13.25 1.88
CA MET A 1 17.71 12.47 1.49
C MET A 1 17.52 11.38 2.55
N GLU A 2 17.35 11.79 3.82
CA GLU A 2 17.72 10.97 4.99
C GLU A 2 16.60 10.67 6.00
N ASP A 3 15.36 11.13 5.80
CA ASP A 3 14.43 11.20 6.94
C ASP A 3 13.21 10.26 6.91
N LEU A 4 13.09 9.37 5.92
CA LEU A 4 12.05 8.32 5.96
C LEU A 4 12.54 7.13 6.78
N LYS A 5 12.10 7.06 8.04
CA LYS A 5 12.34 5.92 8.91
C LYS A 5 11.09 5.05 9.00
N ARG A 6 11.31 3.73 9.00
CA ARG A 6 10.25 2.76 9.17
C ARG A 6 9.52 3.02 10.49
N ASN A 7 8.19 3.01 10.43
CA ASN A 7 7.28 3.25 11.56
C ASN A 7 7.45 4.60 12.26
N LYS A 8 8.03 5.60 11.57
CA LYS A 8 8.25 6.95 12.09
C LYS A 8 8.05 8.04 11.04
N THR A 9 7.64 7.66 9.83
CA THR A 9 7.43 8.62 8.74
C THR A 9 6.15 9.40 8.98
N THR A 10 6.24 10.72 8.97
CA THR A 10 5.08 11.63 9.05
C THR A 10 4.53 11.94 7.65
N ALA A 11 3.25 12.33 7.58
CA ALA A 11 2.62 12.76 6.35
C ALA A 11 3.38 13.95 5.72
N ALA A 12 3.85 14.89 6.54
CA ALA A 12 4.62 16.05 6.07
C ALA A 12 5.95 15.66 5.41
N GLN A 13 6.69 14.72 6.01
CA GLN A 13 7.93 14.20 5.40
C GLN A 13 7.67 13.52 4.07
N ALA A 14 6.63 12.70 3.99
CA ALA A 14 6.28 11.99 2.76
C ALA A 14 5.83 12.97 1.66
N ILE A 15 5.00 13.97 2.00
CA ILE A 15 4.58 15.05 1.09
C ILE A 15 5.79 15.82 0.56
N GLY A 16 6.74 16.18 1.42
CA GLY A 16 7.96 16.88 1.00
C GLY A 16 8.79 16.09 -0.02
N ILE A 17 8.76 14.76 0.05
CA ILE A 17 9.45 13.89 -0.90
C ILE A 17 8.64 13.73 -2.20
N GLU A 18 7.31 13.65 -2.12
CA GLU A 18 6.44 13.67 -3.30
C GLU A 18 6.58 14.98 -4.10
N ASP A 19 6.80 16.10 -3.41
CA ASP A 19 7.01 17.41 -4.05
C ASP A 19 8.43 17.60 -4.58
N SER A 20 9.35 16.67 -4.28
CA SER A 20 10.70 16.72 -4.79
C SER A 20 10.72 16.58 -6.32
N LYS A 21 11.69 17.25 -6.96
CA LYS A 21 11.94 17.07 -8.39
C LYS A 21 12.51 15.69 -8.69
N ASP A 22 13.22 15.09 -7.74
CA ASP A 22 13.92 13.83 -7.91
C ASP A 22 13.05 12.63 -7.52
N HIS A 23 13.07 11.61 -8.37
CA HIS A 23 12.21 10.44 -8.21
C HIS A 23 12.78 9.47 -7.17
N LEU A 24 12.08 9.35 -6.03
CA LEU A 24 12.49 8.48 -4.92
C LEU A 24 12.78 7.04 -5.37
N PHE A 25 11.83 6.39 -6.05
CA PHE A 25 11.98 4.99 -6.48
C PHE A 25 12.84 4.77 -7.74
N ARG A 26 13.35 5.84 -8.36
CA ARG A 26 14.15 5.80 -9.60
C ARG A 26 15.30 6.80 -9.49
N PRO A 27 16.40 6.43 -8.82
CA PRO A 27 17.56 7.29 -8.64
C PRO A 27 18.05 7.88 -9.96
N GLY A 28 18.34 9.18 -9.98
CA GLY A 28 18.82 9.90 -11.16
C GLY A 28 17.74 10.28 -12.19
N LYS A 29 16.47 9.90 -11.97
CA LYS A 29 15.34 10.36 -12.78
C LYS A 29 14.57 11.46 -12.05
N LYS A 30 14.01 12.39 -12.82
CA LYS A 30 13.12 13.44 -12.31
C LYS A 30 11.66 13.06 -12.52
N HIS A 31 10.78 13.63 -11.70
CA HIS A 31 9.34 13.56 -11.89
C HIS A 31 8.92 14.26 -13.19
N THR A 32 7.93 13.69 -13.89
CA THR A 32 7.36 14.27 -15.10
C THR A 32 6.29 15.30 -14.76
N VAL A 33 5.92 16.17 -15.70
CA VAL A 33 4.81 17.12 -15.52
C VAL A 33 3.50 16.38 -15.17
N LYS A 34 3.23 15.29 -15.91
CA LYS A 34 2.09 14.39 -15.67
C LYS A 34 2.05 13.83 -14.26
N TYR A 35 3.19 13.59 -13.62
CA TYR A 35 3.23 13.13 -12.23
C TYR A 35 2.64 14.19 -11.29
N PHE A 36 3.03 15.47 -11.44
CA PHE A 36 2.54 16.55 -10.58
C PHE A 36 1.05 16.84 -10.82
N GLU A 37 0.55 16.69 -12.05
CA GLU A 37 -0.88 16.79 -12.36
C GLU A 37 -1.68 15.70 -11.63
N LEU A 38 -1.22 14.45 -11.69
CA LEU A 38 -1.84 13.34 -10.97
C LEU A 38 -1.73 13.51 -9.46
N LEU A 39 -0.59 13.99 -8.95
CA LEU A 39 -0.37 14.25 -7.53
C LEU A 39 -1.38 15.29 -7.00
N LYS A 40 -1.65 16.34 -7.78
CA LYS A 40 -2.66 17.34 -7.43
C LYS A 40 -4.06 16.73 -7.32
N GLN A 41 -4.44 15.86 -8.25
CA GLN A 41 -5.73 15.15 -8.21
C GLN A 41 -5.83 14.25 -6.99
N ARG A 42 -4.76 13.50 -6.68
CA ARG A 42 -4.70 12.60 -5.53
C ARG A 42 -4.84 13.34 -4.19
N ARG A 43 -4.23 14.52 -4.06
CA ARG A 43 -4.33 15.35 -2.86
C ARG A 43 -5.70 15.97 -2.64
N ALA A 44 -6.53 16.06 -3.70
CA ALA A 44 -7.89 16.56 -3.59
C ALA A 44 -8.87 15.50 -3.02
N ARG A 45 -8.43 14.25 -2.83
CA ARG A 45 -9.28 13.16 -2.34
C ARG A 45 -9.41 13.19 -0.81
N PRO A 46 -10.58 12.80 -0.25
CA PRO A 46 -10.82 12.83 1.19
C PRO A 46 -9.75 12.09 2.01
N VAL A 47 -9.35 10.89 1.57
CA VAL A 47 -8.33 10.05 2.23
C VAL A 47 -6.98 10.75 2.37
N SER A 48 -6.64 11.71 1.48
CA SER A 48 -5.39 12.46 1.58
C SER A 48 -5.34 13.36 2.82
N SER A 49 -6.49 13.88 3.27
CA SER A 49 -6.55 14.74 4.45
C SER A 49 -6.30 13.99 5.76
N ARG A 50 -6.59 12.69 5.78
CA ARG A 50 -6.44 11.79 6.94
C ARG A 50 -5.18 10.92 6.87
N ARG A 51 -4.22 11.29 6.03
CA ARG A 51 -2.96 10.54 5.88
C ARG A 51 -2.19 10.40 7.19
N GLN A 52 -2.15 11.44 8.03
CA GLN A 52 -1.42 11.39 9.30
C GLN A 52 -2.09 10.42 10.27
N GLU A 53 -3.42 10.49 10.41
CA GLU A 53 -4.22 9.57 11.22
C GLU A 53 -3.99 8.11 10.82
N PHE A 54 -3.98 7.82 9.51
CA PHE A 54 -3.65 6.49 9.03
C PHE A 54 -2.21 6.06 9.39
N LEU A 55 -1.22 6.94 9.25
CA LEU A 55 0.16 6.61 9.57
C LEU A 55 0.36 6.39 11.07
N ASP A 56 -0.32 7.16 11.92
CA ASP A 56 -0.31 6.98 13.37
C ASP A 56 -0.91 5.61 13.74
N ALA A 57 -2.04 5.23 13.13
CA ALA A 57 -2.61 3.90 13.28
C ALA A 57 -1.66 2.80 12.77
N TYR A 58 -1.01 3.01 11.63
CA TYR A 58 0.01 2.10 11.07
C TYR A 58 1.21 1.90 11.99
N HIS A 59 1.63 2.94 12.72
CA HIS A 59 2.76 2.83 13.66
C HIS A 59 2.38 2.10 14.94
N GLN A 60 1.12 2.18 15.34
CA GLN A 60 0.64 1.67 16.62
C GLN A 60 0.05 0.27 16.56
N TYR A 61 -0.62 -0.10 15.46
CA TYR A 61 -1.40 -1.32 15.36
C TYR A 61 -0.86 -2.28 14.30
N GLN A 62 -0.94 -3.57 14.59
CA GLN A 62 -0.56 -4.62 13.66
C GLN A 62 -1.65 -4.88 12.60
N VAL A 63 -2.93 -4.72 12.98
CA VAL A 63 -4.08 -4.88 12.09
C VAL A 63 -4.96 -3.63 12.17
N ILE A 64 -5.32 -3.11 11.00
CA ILE A 64 -6.17 -1.92 10.85
C ILE A 64 -7.34 -2.31 9.96
N VAL A 65 -8.55 -2.17 10.50
CA VAL A 65 -9.78 -2.26 9.71
C VAL A 65 -10.15 -0.85 9.27
N LEU A 66 -10.39 -0.69 7.98
CA LEU A 66 -10.73 0.57 7.35
C LEU A 66 -12.15 0.46 6.81
N SER A 67 -12.99 1.45 7.12
CA SER A 67 -14.33 1.55 6.58
C SER A 67 -14.54 2.96 6.06
N SER A 68 -14.84 3.06 4.77
CA SER A 68 -15.09 4.30 4.02
C SER A 68 -16.26 4.10 3.03
N GLU A 69 -16.80 5.20 2.49
CA GLU A 69 -17.77 5.12 1.39
C GLU A 69 -17.08 4.70 0.09
N THR A 70 -17.75 3.84 -0.70
CA THR A 70 -17.26 3.43 -2.03
C THR A 70 -16.92 4.64 -2.89
N GLY A 71 -15.71 4.64 -3.48
CA GLY A 71 -15.23 5.74 -4.32
C GLY A 71 -14.36 6.77 -3.60
N SER A 72 -14.05 6.56 -2.32
CA SER A 72 -13.16 7.41 -1.53
C SER A 72 -11.65 7.18 -1.83
N GLU A 73 -11.35 6.22 -2.72
CA GLU A 73 -10.03 5.88 -3.29
C GLU A 73 -8.98 5.36 -2.27
N GLU A 74 -9.41 4.76 -1.16
CA GLU A 74 -8.54 4.18 -0.14
C GLU A 74 -7.58 3.15 -0.73
N THR A 75 -8.10 2.17 -1.46
CA THR A 75 -7.33 1.09 -2.10
C THR A 75 -6.30 1.62 -3.10
N THR A 76 -6.47 2.84 -3.61
CA THR A 76 -5.49 3.49 -4.49
C THR A 76 -4.42 4.26 -3.71
N GLN A 77 -4.78 4.93 -2.61
CA GLN A 77 -3.90 5.87 -1.91
C GLN A 77 -3.14 5.25 -0.73
N MET A 78 -3.79 4.38 0.05
CA MET A 78 -3.19 3.78 1.24
C MET A 78 -1.95 2.95 0.93
N PRO A 79 -1.92 2.10 -0.10
CA PRO A 79 -0.70 1.36 -0.42
C PRO A 79 0.47 2.29 -0.76
N GLN A 80 0.20 3.49 -1.32
CA GLN A 80 1.23 4.49 -1.57
C GLN A 80 1.75 5.08 -0.26
N PHE A 81 0.89 5.39 0.70
CA PHE A 81 1.30 5.91 2.01
C PHE A 81 2.22 4.93 2.73
N ILE A 82 1.85 3.64 2.74
CA ILE A 82 2.67 2.57 3.33
C ILE A 82 4.00 2.45 2.58
N LEU A 83 4.01 2.56 1.25
CA LEU A 83 5.22 2.46 0.44
C LEU A 83 6.26 3.54 0.79
N PHE A 84 5.81 4.76 1.11
CA PHE A 84 6.71 5.79 1.62
C PHE A 84 7.21 5.47 3.04
N ASN A 85 6.35 4.99 3.94
CA ASN A 85 6.75 4.64 5.29
C ASN A 85 7.74 3.47 5.35
N GLU A 86 7.60 2.49 4.46
CA GLU A 86 8.48 1.30 4.35
C GLU A 86 9.72 1.53 3.47
N TRP A 87 9.97 2.78 3.05
CA TRP A 87 11.08 3.10 2.15
C TRP A 87 12.43 2.63 2.69
N GLU A 88 12.74 2.82 3.97
CA GLU A 88 14.04 2.46 4.57
C GLU A 88 14.41 0.98 4.36
N LYS A 89 13.45 0.08 4.60
CA LYS A 89 13.68 -1.37 4.55
C LYS A 89 13.41 -1.96 3.17
N GLN A 90 12.88 -1.17 2.23
CA GLN A 90 12.60 -1.58 0.85
C GLN A 90 11.72 -2.84 0.76
N ARG A 91 10.86 -3.07 1.76
CA ARG A 91 9.97 -4.24 1.82
C ARG A 91 8.80 -4.08 0.84
N LYS A 92 8.22 -5.21 0.44
CA LYS A 92 7.11 -5.23 -0.51
C LYS A 92 5.78 -5.06 0.21
N ILE A 93 4.78 -4.56 -0.50
CA ILE A 93 3.40 -4.42 -0.05
C ILE A 93 2.53 -5.21 -1.02
N ALA A 94 1.64 -6.04 -0.48
CA ALA A 94 0.63 -6.76 -1.24
C ALA A 94 -0.71 -6.06 -1.06
N CYS A 95 -1.46 -5.89 -2.14
CA CYS A 95 -2.88 -5.52 -2.11
C CYS A 95 -3.64 -6.63 -2.82
N THR A 96 -4.59 -7.25 -2.13
CA THR A 96 -5.45 -8.25 -2.76
C THR A 96 -6.75 -7.61 -3.22
N GLN A 97 -7.33 -8.12 -4.29
CA GLN A 97 -8.68 -7.76 -4.72
C GLN A 97 -9.44 -9.05 -5.09
N PRO A 98 -10.71 -9.20 -4.66
CA PRO A 98 -11.47 -10.43 -4.90
C PRO A 98 -11.90 -10.61 -6.36
N HIS A 99 -12.13 -9.52 -7.10
CA HIS A 99 -12.64 -9.54 -8.47
C HIS A 99 -11.70 -8.83 -9.47
N GLY A 100 -10.81 -9.61 -10.13
CA GLY A 100 -9.98 -9.11 -11.22
C GLY A 100 -9.20 -10.24 -11.90
N GLU A 101 -9.58 -10.59 -13.14
CA GLU A 101 -8.82 -11.51 -13.99
C GLU A 101 -7.44 -10.89 -14.29
N GLU A 102 -6.38 -11.52 -13.77
CA GLU A 102 -4.96 -11.22 -14.04
C GLU A 102 -4.53 -9.73 -14.04
N VAL A 103 -4.60 -9.04 -12.90
CA VAL A 103 -4.02 -7.69 -12.79
C VAL A 103 -2.67 -7.73 -12.07
N GLY A 104 -1.58 -7.82 -12.84
CA GLY A 104 -0.24 -7.54 -12.33
C GLY A 104 0.01 -6.03 -12.28
N TYR A 105 0.30 -5.47 -11.09
CA TYR A 105 0.76 -4.08 -10.98
C TYR A 105 2.24 -4.00 -10.61
N ALA A 106 2.98 -3.18 -11.37
CA ALA A 106 4.42 -3.00 -11.26
C ALA A 106 4.76 -1.53 -11.05
N VAL A 107 5.16 -1.13 -9.83
CA VAL A 107 5.66 0.24 -9.62
C VAL A 107 7.12 0.35 -10.07
N ARG A 108 7.30 0.42 -11.38
CA ARG A 108 8.44 1.06 -12.07
C ARG A 108 7.94 1.54 -13.43
N PHE A 109 7.10 2.59 -13.50
CA PHE A 109 6.56 3.23 -14.74
C PHE A 109 7.05 2.64 -16.09
N ASP A 110 6.65 1.40 -16.40
CA ASP A 110 6.52 0.77 -17.71
C ASP A 110 6.09 -0.70 -17.53
N ARG A 111 5.42 -1.25 -18.56
CA ARG A 111 4.58 -2.46 -18.56
C ARG A 111 5.23 -3.79 -18.07
N LYS A 112 4.39 -4.64 -17.46
CA LYS A 112 4.51 -6.11 -17.24
C LYS A 112 5.65 -6.62 -16.33
N ALA A 113 5.62 -6.30 -15.04
CA ALA A 113 6.38 -7.09 -14.05
C ALA A 113 5.43 -7.98 -13.24
N HIS A 114 5.86 -9.21 -12.97
CA HIS A 114 5.15 -10.14 -12.09
C HIS A 114 4.91 -9.47 -10.72
N PRO A 115 3.71 -9.57 -10.10
CA PRO A 115 3.37 -8.86 -8.87
C PRO A 115 4.35 -9.16 -7.72
N MET A 116 4.87 -10.39 -7.64
CA MET A 116 5.95 -10.80 -6.71
C MET A 116 7.27 -10.01 -6.84
N LYS A 117 7.53 -9.36 -7.98
CA LYS A 117 8.74 -8.57 -8.25
C LYS A 117 8.54 -7.07 -8.02
N ALA A 118 7.29 -6.62 -7.89
CA ALA A 118 6.97 -5.24 -7.62
C ALA A 118 7.13 -4.91 -6.13
N LYS A 119 7.43 -3.64 -5.81
CA LYS A 119 7.40 -3.15 -4.42
C LYS A 119 5.99 -2.99 -3.89
N LEU A 120 5.06 -2.65 -4.78
CA LEU A 120 3.63 -2.65 -4.52
C LEU A 120 3.01 -3.56 -5.58
N GLY A 121 2.52 -4.71 -5.16
CA GLY A 121 1.90 -5.71 -6.02
C GLY A 121 0.41 -5.82 -5.73
N HIS A 122 -0.40 -5.65 -6.77
CA HIS A 122 -1.81 -6.03 -6.73
C HIS A 122 -1.92 -7.48 -7.22
N MET A 123 -2.74 -8.29 -6.56
CA MET A 123 -2.96 -9.71 -6.89
C MET A 123 -4.35 -10.17 -6.42
N THR A 124 -4.77 -11.37 -6.80
CA THR A 124 -5.99 -11.97 -6.24
C THR A 124 -5.69 -12.67 -4.90
N ASP A 125 -6.72 -12.90 -4.09
CA ASP A 125 -6.58 -13.62 -2.82
C ASP A 125 -5.99 -15.04 -3.02
N GLY A 126 -6.38 -15.70 -4.12
CA GLY A 126 -5.83 -17.01 -4.48
C GLY A 126 -4.32 -16.97 -4.75
N MET A 127 -3.83 -15.94 -5.44
CA MET A 127 -2.38 -15.77 -5.68
C MET A 127 -1.61 -15.56 -4.38
N LEU A 128 -2.16 -14.77 -3.44
CA LEU A 128 -1.53 -14.57 -2.14
C LEU A 128 -1.50 -15.88 -1.34
N THR A 129 -2.58 -16.65 -1.37
CA THR A 129 -2.69 -17.96 -0.71
C THR A 129 -1.66 -18.96 -1.25
N GLU A 130 -1.45 -19.00 -2.57
CA GLU A 130 -0.41 -19.85 -3.17
C GLU A 130 1.00 -19.44 -2.75
N VAL A 131 1.26 -18.13 -2.63
CA VAL A 131 2.54 -17.62 -2.11
C VAL A 131 2.74 -18.05 -0.65
N ALA A 132 1.68 -17.96 0.16
CA ALA A 132 1.69 -18.35 1.57
C ALA A 132 2.07 -19.81 1.82
N LYS A 133 1.74 -20.70 0.87
CA LYS A 133 2.06 -22.13 0.95
C LYS A 133 3.56 -22.40 0.74
N THR A 134 4.27 -21.51 0.07
CA THR A 134 5.66 -21.73 -0.35
C THR A 134 6.69 -20.99 0.51
N ASP A 135 6.34 -19.81 1.03
CA ASP A 135 7.17 -19.03 1.94
C ASP A 135 6.29 -18.32 2.97
N SER A 136 6.85 -17.99 4.12
CA SER A 136 6.16 -17.14 5.07
C SER A 136 5.90 -15.78 4.42
N ILE A 137 4.63 -15.41 4.31
CA ILE A 137 4.20 -14.10 3.83
C ILE A 137 4.93 -12.97 4.57
N SER A 138 5.20 -13.15 5.87
CA SER A 138 5.92 -12.19 6.70
C SER A 138 7.36 -11.93 6.25
N ASN A 139 8.01 -12.88 5.58
CA ASN A 139 9.34 -12.69 4.99
C ASN A 139 9.26 -11.83 3.72
N LEU A 140 8.16 -11.97 2.97
CA LEU A 140 8.00 -11.39 1.64
C LEU A 140 7.42 -9.97 1.66
N TYR A 141 6.44 -9.74 2.55
CA TYR A 141 5.65 -8.51 2.59
C TYR A 141 5.74 -7.82 3.94
N ALA A 142 5.92 -6.51 3.93
CA ALA A 142 5.80 -5.68 5.12
C ALA A 142 4.36 -5.47 5.56
N TYR A 143 3.46 -5.41 4.60
CA TYR A 143 2.05 -5.18 4.85
C TYR A 143 1.23 -5.81 3.73
N ILE A 144 0.04 -6.29 4.09
CA ILE A 144 -0.94 -6.85 3.17
C ILE A 144 -2.22 -6.08 3.39
N ILE A 145 -2.80 -5.61 2.30
CA ILE A 145 -4.11 -4.98 2.28
C ILE A 145 -5.07 -5.97 1.66
N THR A 146 -6.12 -6.34 2.38
CA THR A 146 -7.23 -7.15 1.89
C THR A 146 -8.36 -6.21 1.47
N ASP A 147 -8.47 -5.93 0.17
CA ASP A 147 -9.52 -5.07 -0.36
C ASP A 147 -10.87 -5.81 -0.36
N GLU A 148 -11.96 -5.06 -0.25
CA GLU A 148 -13.33 -5.58 -0.30
C GLU A 148 -13.59 -6.79 0.63
N ALA A 149 -13.00 -6.77 1.84
CA ALA A 149 -13.14 -7.85 2.81
C ALA A 149 -14.60 -8.13 3.23
N HIS A 150 -15.51 -7.19 2.97
CA HIS A 150 -16.94 -7.34 3.18
C HIS A 150 -17.59 -8.41 2.26
N GLU A 151 -16.92 -8.82 1.19
CA GLU A 151 -17.39 -9.90 0.31
C GLU A 151 -17.23 -11.29 0.94
N CYS A 152 -16.58 -11.40 2.11
CA CYS A 152 -16.49 -12.60 2.94
C CYS A 152 -16.12 -13.87 2.16
N THR A 153 -15.10 -13.79 1.29
CA THR A 153 -14.64 -14.98 0.57
C THR A 153 -13.78 -15.86 1.48
N LEU A 154 -13.82 -17.17 1.27
CA LEU A 154 -12.98 -18.16 1.98
C LEU A 154 -11.48 -17.81 1.92
N SER A 155 -11.04 -17.18 0.83
CA SER A 155 -9.65 -16.79 0.63
C SER A 155 -9.29 -15.55 1.45
N THR A 156 -10.21 -14.60 1.57
CA THR A 156 -10.06 -13.41 2.42
C THR A 156 -9.97 -13.79 3.91
N ASP A 157 -10.83 -14.71 4.36
CA ASP A 157 -10.80 -15.22 5.74
C ASP A 157 -9.46 -15.91 6.05
N THR A 158 -8.96 -16.72 5.12
CA THR A 158 -7.66 -17.39 5.27
C THR A 158 -6.50 -16.40 5.27
N ALA A 159 -6.57 -15.32 4.48
CA ALA A 159 -5.56 -14.26 4.50
C ALA A 159 -5.56 -13.49 5.83
N GLY A 160 -6.74 -13.19 6.38
CA GLY A 160 -6.90 -12.54 7.70
C GLY A 160 -6.30 -13.35 8.84
N LEU A 161 -6.46 -14.68 8.84
CA LEU A 161 -5.90 -15.59 9.85
C LEU A 161 -4.36 -15.59 9.93
N THR A 162 -3.66 -15.07 8.92
CA THR A 162 -2.19 -14.97 8.93
C THR A 162 -1.67 -13.71 9.62
N GLN A 163 -2.54 -12.76 9.98
CA GLN A 163 -2.21 -11.51 10.66
C GLN A 163 -2.60 -11.63 12.14
N GLY A 164 -1.62 -11.72 13.04
CA GLY A 164 -1.86 -11.97 14.47
C GLY A 164 -2.72 -10.90 15.18
N ASP A 165 -3.28 -11.29 16.32
CA ASP A 165 -4.37 -10.62 17.06
C ASP A 165 -3.99 -9.29 17.73
N GLN A 166 -4.17 -8.16 17.03
CA GLN A 166 -4.46 -6.83 17.61
C GLN A 166 -5.29 -6.01 16.62
N LEU A 167 -6.60 -5.91 16.85
CA LEU A 167 -7.57 -5.28 15.94
C LEU A 167 -7.90 -3.85 16.41
N LEU A 168 -7.79 -2.86 15.51
CA LEU A 168 -8.46 -1.57 15.64
C LEU A 168 -9.37 -1.32 14.45
N ASN A 169 -10.60 -0.89 14.71
CA ASN A 169 -11.52 -0.37 13.70
C ASN A 169 -11.30 1.14 13.55
N VAL A 170 -10.74 1.57 12.42
CA VAL A 170 -10.59 2.97 12.04
C VAL A 170 -11.64 3.27 10.97
N GLN A 171 -12.70 3.98 11.36
CA GLN A 171 -13.63 4.55 10.39
C GLN A 171 -12.99 5.79 9.78
N ILE A 172 -12.62 5.73 8.50
CA ILE A 172 -12.08 6.85 7.73
C ILE A 172 -13.20 7.42 6.87
#